data_AF-A0A383CRA0-F1
#
_entry.id   AF-A0A383CRA0-F1
#
_cell.length_a   1.000
_cell.length_b   1.000
_cell.length_c   1.000
_cell.angle_alpha   90.00
_cell.angle_beta   90.00
_cell.angle_gamma   90.00
#
_symmetry.space_group_name_H-M   'P 1'
#
loop_
_entity.id
_entity.type
_entity.pdbx_description
1 polymer ?
#
loop_
_entity_poly.entity_id
_entity_poly.type
_entity_poly.pdbx_seq_one_letter_code
_entity_poly.pdbx_strand_id
1 'polypeptide(L)'
;MNRLIGIETEYGITLNTEKECDPVRESIELIKSYRREDFRPMWDYKGEDPFRDERGFRADTLHEHPDEADYQSMDQQHPESFVEIKSDL
;
A
#
# COMPACT_ATOMS: atom_id res chain seq x y z
N MET A 1 2.42 -17.41 -23.85
CA MET A 1 1.77 -17.06 -22.58
C MET A 1 1.55 -15.55 -22.64
N ASN A 2 0.35 -15.10 -23.00
CA ASN A 2 0.04 -13.67 -23.12
C ASN A 2 -0.90 -13.30 -21.98
N ARG A 3 -0.33 -12.89 -20.85
CA ARG A 3 -1.09 -12.39 -19.71
C ARG A 3 -0.45 -11.10 -19.23
N LEU A 4 -1.29 -10.12 -18.89
CA LEU A 4 -0.86 -8.89 -18.25
C LEU A 4 -0.40 -9.22 -16.83
N ILE A 5 0.78 -8.74 -16.45
CA ILE A 5 1.28 -8.78 -15.08
C ILE A 5 1.67 -7.36 -14.69
N GLY A 6 1.55 -7.05 -13.42
CA GLY A 6 2.08 -5.83 -12.84
C GLY A 6 2.77 -6.12 -11.52
N ILE A 7 3.49 -5.13 -11.00
CA ILE A 7 4.23 -5.23 -9.75
C ILE A 7 3.94 -3.97 -8.96
N GLU A 8 3.58 -4.14 -7.70
CA GLU A 8 3.60 -3.09 -6.70
C GLU A 8 4.94 -3.11 -5.98
N THR A 9 5.46 -1.94 -5.63
CA THR A 9 6.74 -1.82 -4.93
C THR A 9 6.59 -0.84 -3.79
N GLU A 10 6.73 -1.36 -2.58
CA GLU A 10 6.74 -0.56 -1.37
C GLU A 10 8.15 -0.04 -1.10
N TYR A 11 8.25 1.24 -0.78
CA TYR A 11 9.50 1.89 -0.40
C TYR A 11 9.44 2.27 1.07
N GLY A 12 10.42 1.83 1.85
CA GLY A 12 10.60 2.35 3.20
C GLY A 12 11.01 3.82 3.14
N ILE A 13 10.33 4.68 3.90
CA ILE A 13 10.60 6.11 3.97
C ILE A 13 10.96 6.54 5.40
N THR A 14 11.82 7.55 5.53
CA THR A 14 12.19 8.15 6.81
C THR A 14 12.41 9.64 6.62
N LEU A 15 12.20 10.43 7.67
CA LEU A 15 12.63 11.82 7.71
C LEU A 15 13.98 11.93 8.42
N ASN A 16 14.96 12.57 7.78
CA ASN A 16 16.28 12.78 8.40
C ASN A 16 16.24 13.78 9.56
N THR A 17 15.20 14.62 9.61
CA THR A 17 15.06 15.70 10.59
C THR A 17 14.25 15.32 11.81
N GLU A 18 13.45 14.26 11.73
CA GLU A 18 12.53 13.85 12.79
C GLU A 18 12.70 12.36 13.11
N LYS A 19 12.82 12.06 14.41
CA LYS A 19 13.04 10.68 14.88
C LYS A 19 11.74 9.88 14.92
N GLU A 20 10.62 10.57 15.10
CA GLU A 20 9.27 10.01 15.09
C GLU A 20 8.52 10.74 13.98
N CYS A 21 8.20 10.03 12.90
CA CYS A 21 7.36 10.52 11.82
C CYS A 21 6.25 9.51 11.56
N ASP A 22 5.11 10.01 11.12
CA ASP A 22 3.99 9.19 10.68
C ASP A 22 4.24 8.74 9.22
N PRO A 23 4.63 7.47 8.98
CA PRO A 23 5.02 7.03 7.65
C PRO A 23 3.85 7.05 6.65
N VAL A 24 2.61 6.92 7.13
CA VAL A 24 1.42 6.95 6.27
C VAL A 24 1.22 8.37 5.76
N ARG A 25 1.20 9.34 6.68
CA ARG A 25 1.04 10.75 6.33
C ARG A 25 2.17 11.25 5.42
N GLU A 26 3.42 10.94 5.74
CA GLU A 26 4.57 11.39 4.94
C GLU A 26 4.55 10.77 3.53
N SER A 27 4.08 9.52 3.39
CA SER A 27 3.90 8.88 2.08
C SER A 27 2.85 9.61 1.24
N ILE A 28 1.71 9.96 1.83
CA ILE A 28 0.62 10.68 1.17
C ILE A 28 1.12 12.05 0.68
N GLU A 29 1.78 12.82 1.54
CA GLU A 29 2.27 14.15 1.19
C GLU A 29 3.39 14.10 0.13
N LEU A 30 4.28 13.09 0.20
CA LEU A 30 5.27 12.85 -0.85
C LEU A 30 4.61 12.61 -2.20
N ILE A 31 3.62 11.71 -2.27
CA ILE A 31 2.90 11.39 -3.51
C ILE A 31 2.17 12.62 -4.05
N LYS A 32 1.45 13.35 -3.18
CA LYS A 32 0.78 14.61 -3.54
C LYS A 32 1.74 15.66 -4.09
N SER A 33 2.93 15.79 -3.51
CA SER A 33 3.94 16.77 -3.95
C SER A 33 4.43 16.53 -5.39
N TYR A 34 4.43 15.27 -5.81
CA TYR A 34 4.82 14.87 -7.17
C TYR A 34 3.69 15.09 -8.19
N ARG A 35 2.43 14.96 -7.76
CA ARG A 35 1.27 15.08 -8.65
C ARG A 35 1.04 16.52 -9.12
N ARG A 36 1.06 16.72 -10.44
CA ARG A 36 0.64 17.99 -11.11
C ARG A 36 -0.57 17.84 -12.03
N GLU A 37 -1.01 16.62 -12.32
CA GLU A 37 -2.12 16.29 -13.23
C GLU A 37 -3.10 15.31 -12.56
N ASP A 38 -4.31 15.20 -13.11
CA ASP A 38 -5.36 14.28 -12.65
C ASP A 38 -4.87 12.83 -12.76
N PHE A 39 -4.88 12.11 -11.64
CA PHE A 39 -4.56 10.69 -11.62
C PHE A 39 -5.65 9.87 -12.29
N ARG A 40 -5.25 8.74 -12.86
CA ARG A 40 -6.17 7.65 -13.17
C ARG A 40 -5.64 6.41 -12.47
N PRO A 41 -6.25 5.96 -11.36
CA PRO A 41 -5.91 4.66 -10.79
C PRO A 41 -6.18 3.60 -11.85
N MET A 42 -5.15 2.84 -12.19
CA MET A 42 -5.21 1.74 -13.16
C MET A 42 -5.16 0.37 -12.48
N TRP A 43 -4.97 0.34 -11.15
CA TRP A 43 -4.81 -0.88 -10.39
C TRP A 43 -6.14 -1.33 -9.78
N ASP A 44 -6.50 -2.59 -9.98
CA ASP A 44 -7.76 -3.15 -9.48
C ASP A 44 -7.53 -3.92 -8.18
N TYR A 45 -7.55 -3.19 -7.07
CA TYR A 45 -7.42 -3.76 -5.73
C TYR A 45 -8.52 -4.77 -5.38
N LYS A 46 -9.68 -4.73 -6.04
CA LYS A 46 -10.79 -5.67 -5.73
C LYS A 46 -10.49 -7.09 -6.22
N GLY A 47 -9.61 -7.21 -7.20
CA GLY A 47 -9.18 -8.48 -7.78
C GLY A 47 -8.05 -9.17 -7.00
N GLU A 48 -7.46 -8.50 -6.02
CA GLU A 48 -6.32 -9.03 -5.28
C GLU A 48 -6.73 -10.13 -4.30
N ASP A 49 -6.00 -11.24 -4.35
CA ASP A 49 -6.04 -12.29 -3.34
C ASP A 49 -4.60 -12.69 -3.01
N PRO A 50 -4.00 -12.14 -1.94
CA PRO A 50 -2.62 -12.45 -1.55
C PRO A 50 -2.37 -13.94 -1.29
N PHE A 51 -3.41 -14.72 -0.99
CA PHE A 51 -3.30 -16.15 -0.77
C PHE A 51 -3.30 -16.95 -2.06
N ARG A 52 -3.74 -16.37 -3.18
CA ARG A 52 -3.87 -17.07 -4.44
C ARG A 52 -2.86 -16.57 -5.44
N ASP A 53 -1.94 -17.45 -5.81
CA ASP A 53 -0.99 -17.11 -6.85
C ASP A 53 -1.59 -17.25 -8.27
N GLU A 54 -0.84 -16.69 -9.20
CA GLU A 54 -1.15 -16.65 -10.62
C GLU A 54 -1.14 -18.03 -11.33
N ARG A 55 -0.71 -19.10 -10.65
CA ARG A 55 -0.75 -20.51 -11.10
C ARG A 55 -2.01 -21.22 -10.59
N GLY A 56 -2.77 -20.59 -9.71
CA GLY A 56 -3.97 -21.15 -9.08
C GLY A 56 -3.69 -21.90 -7.77
N PHE A 57 -2.47 -21.83 -7.23
CA PHE A 57 -2.17 -22.34 -5.90
C PHE A 57 -2.75 -21.39 -4.84
N ARG A 58 -3.35 -21.97 -3.79
CA ARG A 58 -3.82 -21.22 -2.62
C ARG A 58 -2.95 -21.58 -1.43
N ALA A 59 -2.34 -20.58 -0.81
CA ALA A 59 -1.63 -20.72 0.45
C ALA A 59 -2.62 -20.93 1.60
N ASP A 60 -2.26 -21.77 2.57
CA ASP A 60 -3.04 -21.93 3.81
C ASP A 60 -2.77 -20.78 4.79
N THR A 61 -1.55 -20.26 4.80
CA THR A 61 -1.11 -19.14 5.66
C THR A 61 -0.09 -18.27 4.93
N LEU A 62 -0.08 -16.97 5.22
CA LEU A 62 1.00 -16.05 4.84
C LEU A 62 2.04 -15.98 5.96
N HIS A 63 3.27 -15.61 5.60
CA HIS A 63 4.32 -15.33 6.57
C HIS A 63 4.32 -13.82 6.82
N GLU A 64 3.57 -13.41 7.85
CA GLU A 64 3.43 -12.02 8.27
C GLU A 64 4.46 -11.70 9.36
N HIS A 65 4.86 -10.43 9.46
CA HIS A 65 5.74 -10.01 10.54
C HIS A 65 4.92 -9.85 11.84
N PRO A 66 5.45 -10.19 13.03
CA PRO A 66 4.66 -10.19 14.27
C PRO A 66 4.00 -8.85 14.66
N ASP A 67 4.53 -7.73 14.18
CA ASP A 67 4.02 -6.38 14.45
C ASP A 67 3.04 -5.88 13.37
N GLU A 68 2.81 -6.65 12.31
CA GLU A 68 1.95 -6.27 11.18
C GLU A 68 0.51 -6.04 11.64
N ALA A 69 0.04 -6.84 12.61
CA ALA A 69 -1.27 -6.65 13.23
C ALA A 69 -1.37 -5.35 14.04
N ASP A 70 -0.28 -4.93 14.69
CA ASP A 70 -0.23 -3.68 15.45
C ASP A 70 -0.28 -2.49 14.47
N TYR A 71 0.52 -2.53 13.40
CA TYR A 71 0.50 -1.52 12.35
C TYR A 71 -0.86 -1.43 11.66
N GLN A 72 -1.48 -2.55 11.31
CA GLN A 72 -2.81 -2.55 10.72
C GLN A 72 -3.86 -1.94 11.66
N SER A 73 -3.74 -2.18 12.97
CA SER A 73 -4.63 -1.60 13.98
C SER A 73 -4.42 -0.09 14.15
N MET A 74 -3.19 0.38 13.99
CA MET A 74 -2.85 1.81 13.96
C MET A 74 -3.38 2.47 12.69
N ASP A 75 -3.23 1.82 11.54
CA ASP A 75 -3.63 2.35 10.25
C ASP A 75 -5.13 2.63 10.17
N GLN A 76 -5.94 1.75 10.79
CA GLN A 76 -7.40 1.91 10.89
C GLN A 76 -7.84 3.12 11.71
N GLN A 77 -6.94 3.73 12.49
CA GLN A 77 -7.21 4.90 13.31
C GLN A 77 -6.90 6.22 12.58
N HIS A 78 -6.31 6.16 11.38
CA HIS A 78 -6.06 7.37 10.59
C HIS A 78 -7.37 8.07 10.21
N PRO A 79 -7.37 9.42 10.19
CA PRO A 79 -8.53 10.18 9.74
C PRO A 79 -8.76 10.08 8.23
N GLU A 80 -7.72 9.76 7.45
CA GLU A 80 -7.79 9.52 6.02
C GLU A 80 -8.58 8.26 5.69
N SER A 81 -9.39 8.31 4.63
CA SER A 81 -10.05 7.12 4.10
C SER A 81 -9.06 6.15 3.46
N PHE A 82 -9.45 4.89 3.33
CA PHE A 82 -8.65 3.86 2.63
C PHE A 82 -8.19 4.32 1.24
N VAL A 83 -9.05 5.04 0.50
CA VAL A 83 -8.74 5.55 -0.85
C VAL A 83 -7.67 6.64 -0.80
N GLU A 84 -7.73 7.52 0.20
CA GLU A 84 -6.72 8.56 0.41
C GLU A 84 -5.38 7.97 0.81
N ILE A 85 -5.38 6.94 1.66
CA ILE A 85 -4.16 6.23 2.08
C ILE A 85 -3.50 5.53 0.89
N LYS A 86 -4.29 4.85 0.05
CA LYS A 86 -3.79 4.23 -1.19
C LYS A 86 -3.41 5.26 -2.27
N SER A 87 -3.67 6.54 -2.04
CA SER A 87 -3.33 7.64 -2.95
C SER A 87 -3.95 7.50 -4.35
N ASP A 88 -5.15 6.87 -4.38
CA ASP A 88 -5.87 6.50 -5.60
C ASP A 88 -6.93 7.49 -6.08
N LEU A 89 -6.95 8.71 -5.51
CA LEU A 89 -7.87 9.78 -5.92
C LEU A 89 -7.71 10.21 -7.38
#